data_AF-A0A1Q3S1P8-F1
#
_entry.id   AF-A0A1Q3S1P8-F1
#
_cell.length_a   1.000
_cell.length_b   1.000
_cell.length_c   1.000
_cell.angle_alpha   90.00
_cell.angle_beta   90.00
_cell.angle_gamma   90.00
#
_symmetry.space_group_name_H-M   'P 1'
#
loop_
_entity.id
_entity.type
_entity.pdbx_description
1 polymer ?
#
loop_
_entity_poly.entity_id
_entity_poly.type
_entity_poly.pdbx_seq_one_letter_code
_entity_poly.pdbx_strand_id
1 'polypeptide(L)'
;MKQDLVWYAVYGSNLHEDRFMCYIKGGKPSGSNKDYEPCNDISNPVKTLQYKINYELIFSKNSKTWQNGGVAFINKIKNYEQNTYAKLYLITKEQFNHIAKGETSSTERINIDFENTISTGSSVFKQHSWYGMALYIGEIEGYPILTLTSEYELKDFKKPSSDYLSQIIKGLKETHSLSHDDIFEYLKSKNGILKEYLDSELSSIISKVLG
;
A
#
# COMPACT_ATOMS: atom_id res chain seq x y z
N MET A 1 20.43 -17.57 5.85
CA MET A 1 19.59 -16.60 6.60
C MET A 1 19.27 -15.30 5.85
N LYS A 2 19.85 -14.99 4.66
CA LYS A 2 19.35 -13.91 3.77
C LYS A 2 18.11 -14.27 2.93
N GLN A 3 17.83 -15.57 2.73
CA GLN A 3 16.80 -16.04 1.78
C GLN A 3 15.34 -15.89 2.26
N ASP A 4 15.11 -15.43 3.48
CA ASP A 4 13.76 -15.41 4.08
C ASP A 4 13.18 -14.00 4.28
N LEU A 5 13.92 -12.96 3.86
CA LEU A 5 13.45 -11.58 3.92
C LEU A 5 13.05 -11.07 2.54
N VAL A 6 12.07 -10.17 2.51
CA VAL A 6 11.63 -9.44 1.34
C VAL A 6 11.39 -7.97 1.69
N TRP A 7 11.65 -7.08 0.75
CA TRP A 7 11.19 -5.70 0.87
C TRP A 7 9.74 -5.63 0.45
N TYR A 8 8.84 -5.28 1.37
CA TYR A 8 7.46 -4.95 1.03
C TYR A 8 7.35 -3.46 0.71
N ALA A 9 7.08 -3.14 -0.56
CA ALA A 9 6.78 -1.77 -0.98
C ALA A 9 5.31 -1.45 -0.73
N VAL A 10 5.06 -0.46 0.13
CA VAL A 10 3.72 0.07 0.37
C VAL A 10 3.57 1.43 -0.29
N TYR A 11 2.42 1.70 -0.90
CA TYR A 11 2.11 2.96 -1.58
C TYR A 11 0.73 3.54 -1.19
N GLY A 12 -0.04 2.79 -0.40
CA GLY A 12 -1.36 3.20 0.08
C GLY A 12 -1.33 3.50 1.57
N SER A 13 -2.42 3.19 2.26
CA SER A 13 -2.57 3.51 3.69
C SER A 13 -1.50 2.93 4.62
N ASN A 14 -0.80 1.86 4.22
CA ASN A 14 0.30 1.27 5.00
C ASN A 14 1.59 2.11 4.94
N LEU A 15 1.62 3.21 4.18
CA LEU A 15 2.68 4.22 4.30
C LEU A 15 2.77 4.76 5.73
N HIS A 16 1.63 4.93 6.41
CA HIS A 16 1.58 5.30 7.82
C HIS A 16 1.98 4.11 8.69
N GLU A 17 3.03 4.28 9.50
CA GLU A 17 3.68 3.17 10.20
C GLU A 17 2.77 2.52 11.23
N ASP A 18 2.05 3.30 12.04
CA ASP A 18 1.13 2.76 13.06
C ASP A 18 0.09 1.83 12.43
N ARG A 19 -0.41 2.20 11.24
CA ARG A 19 -1.35 1.37 10.50
C ARG A 19 -0.71 0.09 9.98
N PHE A 20 0.49 0.18 9.42
CA PHE A 20 1.23 -0.99 8.96
C PHE A 20 1.49 -1.96 10.12
N MET A 21 1.90 -1.44 11.28
CA MET A 21 2.22 -2.25 12.45
C MET A 21 1.02 -3.00 13.01
N CYS A 22 -0.22 -2.53 12.79
CA CYS A 22 -1.43 -3.32 13.13
C CYS A 22 -1.53 -4.64 12.34
N TYR A 23 -0.97 -4.75 11.13
CA TYR A 23 -0.94 -6.04 10.42
C TYR A 23 0.03 -7.03 11.07
N ILE A 24 1.12 -6.54 11.66
CA ILE A 24 2.17 -7.37 12.25
C ILE A 24 1.83 -7.73 13.70
N LYS A 25 1.51 -6.71 14.51
CA LYS A 25 1.28 -6.84 15.96
C LYS A 25 -0.19 -7.01 16.34
N GLY A 26 -1.10 -6.92 15.38
CA GLY A 26 -2.53 -6.91 15.61
C GLY A 26 -3.04 -5.57 16.13
N GLY A 27 -4.34 -5.53 16.40
CA GLY A 27 -5.05 -4.37 16.94
C GLY A 27 -5.75 -3.52 15.88
N LYS A 28 -6.28 -2.38 16.33
CA LYS A 28 -7.17 -1.52 15.55
C LYS A 28 -6.49 -0.21 15.16
N PRO A 29 -6.20 0.04 13.86
CA PRO A 29 -5.60 1.29 13.43
C PRO A 29 -6.58 2.46 13.55
N SER A 30 -6.06 3.64 13.90
CA SER A 30 -6.85 4.87 14.02
C SER A 30 -7.63 5.18 12.73
N GLY A 31 -8.93 5.46 12.86
CA GLY A 31 -9.81 5.76 11.73
C GLY A 31 -10.31 4.54 10.95
N SER A 32 -9.93 3.32 11.34
CA SER A 32 -10.48 2.08 10.76
C SER A 32 -11.36 1.35 11.76
N ASN A 33 -12.40 0.68 11.26
CA ASN A 33 -13.23 -0.22 12.07
C ASN A 33 -12.72 -1.66 12.11
N LYS A 34 -11.67 -1.98 11.36
CA LYS A 34 -11.10 -3.34 11.28
C LYS A 34 -10.14 -3.57 12.43
N ASP A 35 -10.38 -4.64 13.18
CA ASP A 35 -9.43 -5.20 14.13
C ASP A 35 -8.59 -6.28 13.44
N TYR A 36 -7.28 -6.27 13.65
CA TYR A 36 -6.35 -7.15 12.97
C TYR A 36 -5.79 -8.18 13.96
N GLU A 37 -5.78 -9.44 13.54
CA GLU A 37 -5.07 -10.49 14.27
C GLU A 37 -3.55 -10.35 14.08
N PRO A 38 -2.75 -10.56 15.14
CA PRO A 38 -1.30 -10.51 15.04
C PRO A 38 -0.74 -11.61 14.13
N CYS A 39 0.42 -11.35 13.54
CA CYS A 39 1.24 -12.38 12.91
C CYS A 39 1.85 -13.30 13.98
N ASN A 40 2.27 -14.51 13.63
CA ASN A 40 3.08 -15.31 14.57
C ASN A 40 4.44 -14.65 14.81
N ASP A 41 5.03 -14.09 13.76
CA ASP A 41 6.22 -13.24 13.83
C ASP A 41 5.81 -11.76 14.01
N ILE A 42 5.71 -11.34 15.27
CA ILE A 42 5.38 -9.95 15.66
C ILE A 42 6.60 -9.02 15.70
N SER A 43 7.77 -9.46 15.23
CA SER A 43 8.98 -8.63 15.23
C SER A 43 8.81 -7.38 14.37
N ASN A 44 9.51 -6.29 14.74
CA ASN A 44 9.50 -5.09 13.90
C ASN A 44 10.19 -5.37 12.55
N PRO A 45 9.83 -4.63 11.48
CA PRO A 45 10.62 -4.63 10.25
C PRO A 45 12.10 -4.41 10.55
N VAL A 46 12.96 -5.21 9.91
CA VAL A 46 14.41 -5.18 10.12
C VAL A 46 14.98 -3.81 9.73
N LYS A 47 14.39 -3.19 8.70
CA LYS A 47 14.80 -1.89 8.16
C LYS A 47 13.63 -1.27 7.41
N THR A 48 13.64 0.06 7.30
CA THR A 48 12.73 0.81 6.44
C THR A 48 13.49 1.74 5.50
N LEU A 49 12.94 2.02 4.33
CA LEU A 49 13.52 2.93 3.33
C LEU A 49 12.44 3.76 2.63
N GLN A 50 12.76 5.02 2.33
CA GLN A 50 12.00 5.80 1.36
C GLN A 50 12.20 5.22 -0.04
N TYR A 51 11.15 5.16 -0.85
CA TYR A 51 11.25 4.63 -2.21
C TYR A 51 10.25 5.28 -3.18
N LYS A 52 10.50 5.09 -4.47
CA LYS A 52 9.57 5.47 -5.55
C LYS A 52 9.41 4.28 -6.48
N ILE A 53 8.16 4.02 -6.86
CA ILE A 53 7.83 2.95 -7.79
C ILE A 53 7.30 3.56 -9.09
N ASN A 54 7.76 3.04 -10.22
CA ASN A 54 7.43 3.52 -11.57
C ASN A 54 6.15 2.86 -12.06
N TYR A 55 5.11 2.90 -11.25
CA TYR A 55 3.78 2.37 -11.53
C TYR A 55 2.76 3.41 -11.13
N GLU A 56 1.72 3.56 -11.93
CA GLU A 56 0.68 4.56 -11.70
C GLU A 56 -0.18 4.19 -10.49
N LEU A 57 -0.25 5.09 -9.50
CA LEU A 57 -1.18 5.01 -8.38
C LEU A 57 -2.58 5.44 -8.81
N ILE A 58 -3.56 4.58 -8.54
CA ILE A 58 -4.97 4.82 -8.81
C ILE A 58 -5.81 4.51 -7.57
N PHE A 59 -6.93 5.21 -7.41
CA PHE A 59 -7.93 4.89 -6.39
C PHE A 59 -9.14 4.26 -7.06
N SER A 60 -9.52 3.05 -6.61
CA SER A 60 -10.63 2.29 -7.20
C SER A 60 -11.32 1.45 -6.14
N LYS A 61 -12.41 0.77 -6.54
CA LYS A 61 -13.31 -0.02 -5.70
C LYS A 61 -13.97 0.82 -4.58
N ASN A 62 -15.04 0.32 -3.97
CA ASN A 62 -15.75 1.03 -2.90
C ASN A 62 -15.57 0.27 -1.59
N SER A 63 -14.63 0.69 -0.75
CA SER A 63 -14.35 0.02 0.51
C SER A 63 -15.34 0.42 1.59
N LYS A 64 -16.13 -0.55 2.09
CA LYS A 64 -17.04 -0.33 3.23
C LYS A 64 -16.31 0.16 4.49
N THR A 65 -15.06 -0.26 4.67
CA THR A 65 -14.20 0.16 5.79
C THR A 65 -13.80 1.63 5.70
N TRP A 66 -13.80 2.20 4.49
CA TRP A 66 -13.36 3.57 4.20
C TRP A 66 -14.51 4.41 3.65
N GLN A 67 -15.65 4.40 4.34
CA GLN A 67 -16.84 5.20 3.99
C GLN A 67 -17.30 5.03 2.53
N ASN A 68 -17.18 3.80 1.99
CA ASN A 68 -17.45 3.46 0.59
C ASN A 68 -16.57 4.19 -0.45
N GLY A 69 -15.43 4.75 -0.02
CA GLY A 69 -14.46 5.41 -0.87
C GLY A 69 -13.48 4.46 -1.57
N GLY A 70 -12.76 5.02 -2.54
CA GLY A 70 -11.65 4.41 -3.26
C GLY A 70 -10.48 4.01 -2.36
N VAL A 71 -9.83 2.90 -2.71
CA VAL A 71 -8.56 2.47 -2.10
C VAL A 71 -7.45 2.37 -3.14
N ALA A 72 -6.21 2.49 -2.69
CA ALA A 72 -5.03 2.61 -3.53
C ALA A 72 -4.64 1.29 -4.20
N PHE A 73 -4.48 1.30 -5.52
CA PHE A 73 -3.85 0.24 -6.31
C PHE A 73 -2.75 0.84 -7.16
N ILE A 74 -1.84 -0.01 -7.63
CA ILE A 74 -0.96 0.37 -8.74
C ILE A 74 -1.35 -0.39 -10.01
N ASN A 75 -1.25 0.28 -11.15
CA ASN A 75 -1.32 -0.37 -12.45
C ASN A 75 -0.16 -1.37 -12.57
N LYS A 76 -0.35 -2.46 -13.31
CA LYS A 76 0.65 -3.51 -13.50
C LYS A 76 1.66 -3.17 -14.60
N ILE A 77 1.35 -2.17 -15.42
CA ILE A 77 2.24 -1.69 -16.48
C ILE A 77 3.19 -0.66 -15.89
N LYS A 78 4.49 -0.94 -15.97
CA LYS A 78 5.53 -0.02 -15.54
C LYS A 78 5.50 1.23 -16.43
N ASN A 79 5.45 2.41 -15.83
CA ASN A 79 5.50 3.69 -16.52
C ASN A 79 6.51 4.60 -15.81
N TYR A 80 7.60 4.93 -16.50
CA TYR A 80 8.69 5.77 -15.97
C TYR A 80 8.34 7.26 -15.89
N GLU A 81 7.25 7.68 -16.53
CA GLU A 81 6.70 9.03 -16.39
C GLU A 81 5.88 9.18 -15.10
N GLN A 82 5.47 8.05 -14.52
CA GLN A 82 4.70 8.00 -13.28
C GLN A 82 5.63 7.75 -12.10
N ASN A 83 5.46 8.57 -11.06
CA ASN A 83 6.14 8.40 -9.79
C ASN A 83 5.09 8.17 -8.71
N THR A 84 5.17 7.01 -8.06
CA THR A 84 4.37 6.69 -6.87
C THR A 84 5.29 6.60 -5.67
N TYR A 85 5.06 7.46 -4.69
CA TYR A 85 5.80 7.43 -3.44
C TYR A 85 5.49 6.15 -2.68
N ALA A 86 6.54 5.51 -2.17
CA ALA A 86 6.44 4.27 -1.44
C ALA A 86 7.33 4.31 -0.19
N LYS A 87 7.04 3.41 0.74
CA LYS A 87 7.95 3.02 1.84
C LYS A 87 8.25 1.54 1.68
N LEU A 88 9.51 1.16 1.88
CA LEU A 88 9.89 -0.25 1.96
C LEU A 88 9.98 -0.66 3.42
N TYR A 89 9.40 -1.81 3.76
CA TYR A 89 9.61 -2.50 5.02
C TYR A 89 10.34 -3.82 4.74
N LEU A 90 11.53 -4.04 5.31
CA LEU A 90 12.24 -5.32 5.20
C LEU A 90 11.66 -6.27 6.24
N ILE A 91 10.91 -7.26 5.77
CA ILE A 91 10.12 -8.17 6.60
C ILE A 91 10.36 -9.61 6.21
N THR A 92 9.95 -10.55 7.06
CA THR A 92 10.01 -11.98 6.74
C THR A 92 8.97 -12.35 5.66
N LYS A 93 9.23 -13.40 4.90
CA LYS A 93 8.26 -13.98 3.97
C LYS A 93 6.98 -14.42 4.68
N GLU A 94 7.09 -14.87 5.94
CA GLU A 94 5.94 -15.16 6.80
C GLU A 94 5.08 -13.92 7.04
N GLN A 95 5.69 -12.81 7.47
CA GLN A 95 5.00 -11.53 7.65
C GLN A 95 4.34 -11.06 6.35
N PHE A 96 5.02 -11.19 5.21
CA PHE A 96 4.45 -10.84 3.90
C PHE A 96 3.19 -11.67 3.56
N ASN A 97 3.24 -13.00 3.75
CA ASN A 97 2.09 -13.89 3.56
C ASN A 97 0.93 -13.56 4.53
N HIS A 98 1.25 -13.20 5.78
CA HIS A 98 0.25 -12.76 6.76
C HIS A 98 -0.45 -11.47 6.33
N ILE A 99 0.31 -10.48 5.84
CA ILE A 99 -0.24 -9.25 5.29
C ILE A 99 -1.15 -9.55 4.09
N ALA A 100 -0.70 -10.42 3.16
CA ALA A 100 -1.49 -10.83 2.00
C ALA A 100 -2.81 -11.51 2.39
N LYS A 101 -2.81 -12.32 3.46
CA LYS A 101 -4.04 -12.89 4.05
C LYS A 101 -4.97 -11.77 4.54
N GLY A 102 -4.43 -10.79 5.27
CA GLY A 102 -5.18 -9.66 5.81
C GLY A 102 -5.80 -8.74 4.72
N GLU A 103 -5.06 -8.48 3.64
CA GLU A 103 -5.52 -7.67 2.51
C GLU A 103 -6.63 -8.35 1.70
N THR A 104 -6.55 -9.68 1.58
CA THR A 104 -7.55 -10.45 0.85
C THR A 104 -8.70 -10.98 1.72
N SER A 105 -8.70 -10.62 3.01
CA SER A 105 -9.64 -11.10 4.03
C SER A 105 -9.86 -12.63 3.97
N SER A 106 -8.77 -13.37 3.73
CA SER A 106 -8.82 -14.83 3.60
C SER A 106 -8.91 -15.51 4.96
N THR A 107 -9.75 -16.52 5.08
CA THR A 107 -9.72 -17.45 6.22
C THR A 107 -8.56 -18.46 6.08
N GLU A 108 -8.23 -18.82 4.84
CA GLU A 108 -7.16 -19.75 4.49
C GLU A 108 -5.76 -19.14 4.60
N ARG A 109 -4.76 -20.01 4.76
CA ARG A 109 -3.35 -19.63 4.73
C ARG A 109 -2.98 -19.23 3.30
N ILE A 110 -2.37 -18.05 3.17
CA ILE A 110 -1.74 -17.62 1.92
C ILE A 110 -0.30 -18.11 1.90
N ASN A 111 0.12 -18.68 0.77
CA ASN A 111 1.50 -19.07 0.53
C ASN A 111 1.91 -18.60 -0.87
N ILE A 112 2.49 -17.41 -0.95
CA ILE A 112 2.97 -16.84 -2.21
C ILE A 112 4.22 -17.59 -2.65
N ASP A 113 4.24 -17.98 -3.92
CA ASP A 113 5.43 -18.53 -4.56
C ASP A 113 6.39 -17.39 -4.90
N PHE A 114 7.29 -17.08 -3.95
CA PHE A 114 8.25 -15.99 -4.10
C PHE A 114 9.20 -16.20 -5.27
N GLU A 115 9.65 -17.43 -5.51
CA GLU A 115 10.60 -17.74 -6.58
C GLU A 115 9.95 -17.54 -7.95
N ASN A 116 8.73 -18.07 -8.14
CA ASN A 116 7.96 -17.84 -9.35
C ASN A 116 7.60 -16.36 -9.52
N THR A 117 7.24 -15.65 -8.44
CA THR A 117 6.94 -14.21 -8.51
C THR A 117 8.14 -13.40 -8.99
N ILE A 118 9.34 -13.73 -8.51
CA ILE A 118 10.58 -13.05 -8.92
C ILE A 118 10.93 -13.40 -10.37
N SER A 119 10.82 -14.67 -10.76
CA SER A 119 11.21 -15.13 -12.10
C SER A 119 10.28 -14.63 -13.21
N THR A 120 8.98 -14.59 -12.94
CA THR A 120 7.94 -14.17 -13.91
C THR A 120 7.56 -12.70 -13.78
N GLY A 121 8.01 -12.03 -12.72
CA GLY A 121 7.68 -10.64 -12.41
C GLY A 121 6.39 -10.47 -11.59
N SER A 122 5.49 -11.46 -11.55
CA SER A 122 4.27 -11.41 -10.73
C SER A 122 3.64 -12.78 -10.53
N SER A 123 2.88 -12.97 -9.46
CA SER A 123 2.03 -14.16 -9.30
C SER A 123 0.67 -13.79 -8.70
N VAL A 124 -0.38 -14.48 -9.17
CA VAL A 124 -1.71 -14.41 -8.54
C VAL A 124 -1.77 -15.50 -7.48
N PHE A 125 -1.85 -15.10 -6.22
CA PHE A 125 -1.97 -16.03 -5.09
C PHE A 125 -3.41 -16.17 -4.58
N LYS A 126 -4.32 -15.27 -5.00
CA LYS A 126 -5.75 -15.40 -4.71
C LYS A 126 -6.61 -14.76 -5.79
N GLN A 127 -7.21 -15.60 -6.63
CA GLN A 127 -8.13 -15.17 -7.67
C GLN A 127 -9.36 -14.47 -7.08
N HIS A 128 -9.94 -13.55 -7.86
CA HIS A 128 -11.16 -12.82 -7.49
C HIS A 128 -11.02 -11.96 -6.23
N SER A 129 -9.79 -11.63 -5.82
CA SER A 129 -9.52 -10.70 -4.72
C SER A 129 -9.03 -9.35 -5.25
N TRP A 130 -9.31 -8.29 -4.50
CA TRP A 130 -8.85 -6.94 -4.86
C TRP A 130 -7.33 -6.82 -4.82
N TYR A 131 -6.67 -7.49 -3.86
CA TYR A 131 -5.21 -7.52 -3.71
C TYR A 131 -4.69 -8.95 -3.86
N GLY A 132 -5.16 -9.67 -4.88
CA GLY A 132 -4.85 -11.08 -5.12
C GLY A 132 -3.52 -11.38 -5.80
N MET A 133 -2.75 -10.34 -6.16
CA MET A 133 -1.52 -10.47 -6.95
C MET A 133 -0.31 -9.87 -6.24
N ALA A 134 0.77 -10.63 -6.17
CA ALA A 134 2.10 -10.16 -5.80
C ALA A 134 2.86 -9.70 -7.05
N LEU A 135 3.51 -8.54 -6.98
CA LEU A 135 4.28 -7.96 -8.07
C LEU A 135 5.72 -7.74 -7.63
N TYR A 136 6.67 -8.25 -8.41
CA TYR A 136 8.09 -8.00 -8.24
C TYR A 136 8.53 -6.74 -8.98
N ILE A 137 9.17 -5.82 -8.26
CA ILE A 137 9.47 -4.47 -8.75
C ILE A 137 10.96 -4.08 -8.66
N GLY A 138 11.83 -5.04 -8.34
CA GLY A 138 13.28 -4.87 -8.30
C GLY A 138 13.92 -5.51 -7.08
N GLU A 139 15.19 -5.22 -6.83
CA GLU A 139 15.98 -5.79 -5.73
C GLU A 139 16.82 -4.69 -5.07
N ILE A 140 16.93 -4.72 -3.73
CA ILE A 140 17.83 -3.85 -2.96
C ILE A 140 18.57 -4.71 -1.93
N GLU A 141 19.90 -4.56 -1.88
CA GLU A 141 20.77 -5.24 -0.90
C GLU A 141 20.70 -6.79 -0.95
N GLY A 142 20.32 -7.35 -2.10
CA GLY A 142 20.13 -8.80 -2.27
C GLY A 142 18.76 -9.33 -1.85
N TYR A 143 17.80 -8.44 -1.55
CA TYR A 143 16.44 -8.80 -1.18
C TYR A 143 15.44 -8.32 -2.23
N PRO A 144 14.50 -9.18 -2.69
CA PRO A 144 13.52 -8.81 -3.68
C PRO A 144 12.52 -7.80 -3.10
N ILE A 145 12.11 -6.84 -3.93
CA ILE A 145 11.06 -5.89 -3.61
C ILE A 145 9.76 -6.38 -4.21
N LEU A 146 8.79 -6.63 -3.35
CA LEU A 146 7.46 -7.10 -3.70
C LEU A 146 6.40 -6.10 -3.23
N THR A 147 5.27 -6.08 -3.92
CA THR A 147 4.06 -5.37 -3.48
C THR A 147 2.82 -6.20 -3.80
N LEU A 148 1.68 -5.82 -3.22
CA LEU A 148 0.38 -6.43 -3.45
C LEU A 148 -0.50 -5.47 -4.24
N THR A 149 -1.13 -5.92 -5.31
CA THR A 149 -2.09 -5.13 -6.10
C THR A 149 -3.16 -6.04 -6.74
N SER A 150 -4.04 -5.45 -7.54
CA SER A 150 -5.09 -6.15 -8.27
C SER A 150 -4.54 -6.97 -9.44
N GLU A 151 -5.05 -8.18 -9.63
CA GLU A 151 -4.80 -8.98 -10.84
C GLU A 151 -5.49 -8.39 -12.08
N TYR A 152 -6.54 -7.59 -11.87
CA TYR A 152 -7.31 -6.95 -12.94
C TYR A 152 -6.82 -5.53 -13.21
N GLU A 153 -6.92 -5.11 -14.47
CA GLU A 153 -6.83 -3.69 -14.83
C GLU A 153 -8.06 -2.94 -14.28
N LEU A 154 -7.83 -1.84 -13.56
CA LEU A 154 -8.89 -1.06 -12.93
C LEU A 154 -9.00 0.29 -13.62
N LYS A 155 -10.16 0.54 -14.26
CA LYS A 155 -10.48 1.80 -14.95
C LYS A 155 -11.62 2.58 -14.29
N ASP A 156 -12.31 1.95 -13.35
CA ASP A 156 -13.38 2.59 -12.57
C ASP A 156 -12.77 3.28 -11.36
N PHE A 157 -12.40 4.55 -11.52
CA PHE A 157 -11.77 5.34 -10.47
C PHE A 157 -12.81 5.83 -9.46
N LYS A 158 -12.44 5.83 -8.18
CA LYS A 158 -13.33 6.18 -7.07
C LYS A 158 -12.68 7.19 -6.14
N LYS A 159 -13.44 8.20 -5.73
CA LYS A 159 -13.05 9.17 -4.71
C LYS A 159 -12.68 8.44 -3.40
N PRO A 160 -11.43 8.49 -2.92
CA PRO A 160 -11.08 7.97 -1.60
C PRO A 160 -11.76 8.79 -0.50
N SER A 161 -11.94 8.22 0.69
CA SER A 161 -12.46 9.01 1.82
C SER A 161 -11.37 9.88 2.45
N SER A 162 -11.76 10.92 3.17
CA SER A 162 -10.82 11.75 3.94
C SER A 162 -10.05 10.94 4.98
N ASP A 163 -10.70 9.98 5.63
CA ASP A 163 -10.05 9.09 6.61
C ASP A 163 -9.00 8.20 5.95
N TYR A 164 -9.29 7.67 4.76
CA TYR A 164 -8.30 6.89 4.01
C TYR A 164 -7.12 7.75 3.55
N LEU A 165 -7.40 8.93 2.99
CA LEU A 165 -6.37 9.89 2.59
C LEU A 165 -5.51 10.33 3.77
N SER A 166 -6.07 10.46 4.97
CA SER A 166 -5.31 10.85 6.17
C SER A 166 -4.15 9.89 6.45
N GLN A 167 -4.34 8.58 6.21
CA GLN A 167 -3.28 7.58 6.40
C GLN A 167 -2.18 7.75 5.35
N ILE A 168 -2.56 8.03 4.11
CA ILE A 168 -1.57 8.27 3.04
C ILE A 168 -0.79 9.56 3.32
N ILE A 169 -1.48 10.65 3.69
CA ILE A 169 -0.87 11.96 3.98
C ILE A 169 0.13 11.85 5.15
N LYS A 170 -0.25 11.20 6.26
CA LYS A 170 0.67 10.94 7.38
C LYS A 170 1.89 10.17 6.95
N GLY A 171 1.69 9.07 6.22
CA GLY A 171 2.80 8.24 5.74
C GLY A 171 3.72 8.96 4.74
N LEU A 172 3.18 9.80 3.87
CA LEU A 172 3.97 10.66 2.98
C LEU A 172 4.82 11.65 3.77
N LYS A 173 4.25 12.26 4.81
CA LYS A 173 4.99 13.18 5.69
C LYS A 173 6.09 12.46 6.47
N GLU A 174 5.76 11.33 7.09
CA GLU A 174 6.68 10.51 7.89
C GLU A 174 7.85 9.97 7.06
N THR A 175 7.58 9.51 5.84
CA THR A 175 8.58 8.78 5.03
C THR A 175 9.40 9.70 4.15
N HIS A 176 8.74 10.69 3.53
CA HIS A 176 9.34 11.52 2.48
C HIS A 176 9.54 12.97 2.92
N SER A 177 9.13 13.33 4.15
CA SER A 177 9.24 14.69 4.70
C SER A 177 8.60 15.79 3.84
N LEU A 178 7.64 15.41 2.98
CA LEU A 178 7.02 16.33 2.02
C LEU A 178 6.36 17.54 2.71
N SER A 179 6.36 18.67 2.02
CA SER A 179 5.59 19.85 2.43
C SER A 179 4.09 19.64 2.18
N HIS A 180 3.25 20.54 2.70
CA HIS A 180 1.81 20.53 2.41
C HIS A 180 1.55 20.64 0.90
N ASP A 181 2.26 21.55 0.24
CA ASP A 181 2.15 21.81 -1.18
C ASP A 181 2.63 20.61 -2.01
N ASP A 182 3.74 19.96 -1.62
CA ASP A 182 4.22 18.77 -2.33
C ASP A 182 3.25 17.59 -2.22
N ILE A 183 2.62 17.42 -1.06
CA ILE A 183 1.57 16.39 -0.86
C ILE A 183 0.36 16.71 -1.72
N PHE A 184 -0.06 17.97 -1.75
CA PHE A 184 -1.17 18.43 -2.58
C PHE A 184 -0.90 18.18 -4.07
N GLU A 185 0.23 18.65 -4.59
CA GLU A 185 0.63 18.46 -5.99
C GLU A 185 0.74 16.98 -6.37
N TYR A 186 1.29 16.17 -5.45
CA TYR A 186 1.35 14.73 -5.65
C TYR A 186 -0.03 14.08 -5.75
N LEU A 187 -0.93 14.38 -4.80
CA LEU A 187 -2.23 13.72 -4.71
C LEU A 187 -3.23 14.21 -5.76
N LYS A 188 -3.27 15.52 -6.05
CA LYS A 188 -4.29 16.12 -6.94
C LYS A 188 -4.29 15.53 -8.35
N SER A 189 -3.14 15.02 -8.79
CA SER A 189 -2.95 14.43 -10.12
C SER A 189 -3.37 12.95 -10.21
N LYS A 190 -3.67 12.28 -9.09
CA LYS A 190 -3.94 10.84 -9.08
C LYS A 190 -5.37 10.51 -9.51
N ASN A 191 -5.52 9.43 -10.28
CA ASN A 191 -6.84 8.96 -10.71
C ASN A 191 -7.69 8.56 -9.50
N GLY A 192 -8.90 9.13 -9.41
CA GLY A 192 -9.79 9.04 -8.26
C GLY A 192 -9.67 10.21 -7.29
N ILE A 193 -8.65 11.07 -7.42
CA ILE A 193 -8.61 12.40 -6.77
C ILE A 193 -8.85 13.49 -7.80
N LEU A 194 -8.20 13.36 -8.96
CA LEU A 194 -8.33 14.27 -10.09
C LEU A 194 -9.81 14.49 -10.44
N LYS A 195 -10.26 15.75 -10.36
CA LYS A 195 -11.65 16.20 -10.58
C LYS A 195 -12.71 15.66 -9.60
N GLU A 196 -12.32 14.84 -8.63
CA GLU A 196 -13.21 14.31 -7.57
C GLU A 196 -13.14 15.13 -6.27
N TYR A 197 -11.99 15.75 -6.03
CA TYR A 197 -11.78 16.71 -4.94
C TYR A 197 -11.67 18.13 -5.49
N LEU A 198 -12.30 19.09 -4.79
CA LEU A 198 -11.95 20.49 -4.98
C LEU A 198 -10.56 20.74 -4.37
N ASP A 199 -9.77 21.63 -4.98
CA ASP A 199 -8.42 21.96 -4.47
C ASP A 199 -8.47 22.44 -3.01
N SER A 200 -9.50 23.21 -2.65
CA SER A 200 -9.73 23.68 -1.27
C SER A 200 -10.11 22.55 -0.31
N GLU A 201 -10.86 21.55 -0.77
CA GLU A 201 -11.23 20.37 0.02
C GLU A 201 -9.99 19.52 0.32
N LEU A 202 -9.17 19.24 -0.70
CA LEU A 202 -7.93 18.48 -0.54
C LEU A 202 -6.93 19.21 0.36
N SER A 203 -6.74 20.52 0.15
CA SER A 203 -5.85 21.35 0.98
C SER A 203 -6.30 21.41 2.45
N SER A 204 -7.61 21.49 2.68
CA SER A 204 -8.21 21.47 4.03
C SER A 204 -7.96 20.13 4.74
N ILE A 205 -8.08 19.01 4.03
CA ILE A 205 -7.75 17.68 4.56
C ILE A 205 -6.27 17.62 4.96
N ILE A 206 -5.36 18.05 4.07
CA ILE A 206 -3.92 18.02 4.34
C ILE A 206 -3.57 18.85 5.58
N SER A 207 -4.06 20.10 5.64
CA SER A 207 -3.83 21.00 6.77
C SER A 207 -4.36 20.41 8.07
N LYS A 208 -5.59 19.89 8.06
CA LYS A 208 -6.20 19.25 9.25
C LYS A 208 -5.40 18.04 9.74
N VAL A 209 -4.80 17.28 8.84
CA VAL A 209 -4.05 16.06 9.18
C VAL A 209 -2.66 16.37 9.73
N LEU A 210 -2.01 17.43 9.24
CA LEU A 210 -0.61 17.72 9.53
C LEU A 210 -0.38 18.85 10.55
N GLY A 211 -1.42 19.63 10.88
CA GLY A 211 -1.36 20.71 11.87
C GLY A 211 -0.97 22.04 11.24
#